data_AF-S3IRL5-F1
#
_entry.id   AF-S3IRL5-F1
#
_cell.length_a   1.000
_cell.length_b   1.000
_cell.length_c   1.000
_cell.angle_alpha   90.00
_cell.angle_beta   90.00
_cell.angle_gamma   90.00
#
_symmetry.space_group_name_H-M   'P 1'
#
loop_
_entity.id
_entity.type
_entity.pdbx_description
1 polymer ?
#
loop_
_entity_poly.entity_id
_entity_poly.type
_entity_poly.pdbx_seq_one_letter_code
_entity_poly.pdbx_strand_id
1 'polypeptide(L)'
;IMQYSITIDALAKLNINLFDLLENTIDLPGLLFRSINEIQSNGIKDENSGRHGDYEKLSAYTSVFFALAACDKADLAVTRSRNHIADALKTLENIPSPFFRGRGGSMLFSAISLLGYSEVLYKHGRDYIIEMLDYLDSADTLGINPSFPQSMSPEFVKVYPLLTLLNSIAATGHHQALNYRQDRVRQASELLEALTPVERTHMGLYYITAVYNLGLIDQEKHRVNALVEQLGQTAEVIDPSENYFLHGIACSYVIETAMITGKQHLITDRLLNTLADSFSTMDKRFEDEINRPYPFAYALTMLAEAGHVDKLFEPSPRYDNQSATSWMIGNLAQIGDGADGRLYMFNHALINLMLRMRGTRFPALNAYSGFNFKAA
;
A
#
# COMPACT_ATOMS: atom_id res chain seq x y z
N ILE A 1 -15.34 -6.75 -10.06
CA ILE A 1 -15.06 -7.72 -8.96
C ILE A 1 -14.10 -7.09 -7.94
N MET A 2 -12.90 -6.69 -8.37
CA MET A 2 -11.88 -6.08 -7.48
C MET A 2 -12.38 -4.85 -6.69
N GLN A 3 -13.10 -3.93 -7.35
CA GLN A 3 -13.74 -2.78 -6.67
C GLN A 3 -14.71 -3.20 -5.55
N TYR A 4 -15.47 -4.29 -5.73
CA TYR A 4 -16.37 -4.79 -4.69
C TYR A 4 -15.60 -5.38 -3.51
N SER A 5 -14.54 -6.16 -3.77
CA SER A 5 -13.68 -6.70 -2.72
C SER A 5 -13.05 -5.60 -1.86
N ILE A 6 -12.53 -4.53 -2.50
CA ILE A 6 -12.00 -3.36 -1.81
C ILE A 6 -13.09 -2.62 -1.02
N THR A 7 -14.27 -2.44 -1.62
CA THR A 7 -15.36 -1.73 -0.95
C THR A 7 -15.81 -2.47 0.30
N ILE A 8 -15.89 -3.80 0.25
CA ILE A 8 -16.28 -4.63 1.39
C ILE A 8 -15.20 -4.58 2.49
N ASP A 9 -13.92 -4.64 2.14
CA ASP A 9 -12.82 -4.43 3.08
C ASP A 9 -12.88 -3.03 3.74
N ALA A 10 -13.11 -1.99 2.95
CA ALA A 10 -13.28 -0.63 3.45
C ALA A 10 -14.45 -0.50 4.43
N LEU A 11 -15.61 -1.06 4.08
CA LEU A 11 -16.81 -1.05 4.94
C LEU A 11 -16.56 -1.85 6.23
N ALA A 12 -15.90 -3.01 6.14
CA ALA A 12 -15.52 -3.79 7.31
C ALA A 12 -14.60 -2.99 8.25
N LYS A 13 -13.62 -2.25 7.71
CA LYS A 13 -12.75 -1.34 8.49
C LYS A 13 -13.50 -0.16 9.12
N LEU A 14 -14.63 0.24 8.53
CA LEU A 14 -15.57 1.22 9.08
C LEU A 14 -16.58 0.59 10.05
N ASN A 15 -16.40 -0.69 10.43
CA ASN A 15 -17.30 -1.46 11.28
C ASN A 15 -18.73 -1.61 10.72
N ILE A 16 -18.84 -1.57 9.40
CA ILE A 16 -20.07 -1.89 8.67
C ILE A 16 -19.97 -3.35 8.23
N ASN A 17 -20.44 -4.26 9.10
CA ASN A 17 -20.35 -5.69 8.86
C ASN A 17 -21.43 -6.16 7.86
N LEU A 18 -21.12 -6.09 6.57
CA LEU A 18 -22.01 -6.58 5.51
C LEU A 18 -22.30 -8.09 5.60
N PHE A 19 -21.41 -8.88 6.20
CA PHE A 19 -21.63 -10.32 6.36
C PHE A 19 -22.82 -10.59 7.28
N ASP A 20 -22.94 -9.85 8.39
CA ASP A 20 -24.08 -9.95 9.31
C ASP A 20 -25.34 -9.30 8.72
N LEU A 21 -25.21 -8.12 8.11
CA LEU A 21 -26.34 -7.36 7.57
C LEU A 21 -27.08 -8.12 6.46
N LEU A 22 -26.36 -8.94 5.69
CA LEU A 22 -26.90 -9.64 4.52
C LEU A 22 -27.07 -11.15 4.74
N GLU A 23 -26.72 -11.71 5.90
CA GLU A 23 -26.66 -13.16 6.16
C GLU A 23 -27.95 -13.90 5.74
N ASN A 24 -29.11 -13.31 6.02
CA ASN A 24 -30.41 -13.91 5.73
C ASN A 24 -30.92 -13.67 4.29
N THR A 25 -30.21 -12.87 3.49
CA THR A 25 -30.65 -12.46 2.15
C THR A 25 -29.72 -12.96 1.06
N ILE A 26 -28.41 -12.96 1.31
CA ILE A 26 -27.38 -13.30 0.32
C ILE A 26 -26.29 -14.11 0.99
N ASP A 27 -25.90 -15.24 0.38
CA ASP A 27 -24.62 -15.92 0.65
C ASP A 27 -23.47 -15.04 0.13
N LEU A 28 -23.18 -13.96 0.86
CA LEU A 28 -22.14 -13.00 0.51
C LEU A 28 -20.75 -13.67 0.43
N PRO A 29 -20.32 -14.52 1.39
CA PRO A 29 -19.02 -15.19 1.31
C PRO A 29 -18.90 -16.04 0.05
N GLY A 30 -19.89 -16.89 -0.23
CA GLY A 30 -19.86 -17.72 -1.42
C GLY A 30 -19.95 -16.90 -2.70
N LEU A 31 -20.71 -15.80 -2.73
CA LEU A 31 -20.72 -14.87 -3.86
C LEU A 31 -19.33 -14.28 -4.12
N LEU A 32 -18.67 -13.77 -3.07
CA LEU A 32 -17.34 -13.18 -3.20
C LEU A 32 -16.31 -14.17 -3.71
N PHE A 33 -16.24 -15.38 -3.14
CA PHE A 33 -15.29 -16.39 -3.60
C PHE A 33 -15.62 -16.94 -4.99
N ARG A 34 -16.90 -17.03 -5.38
CA ARG A 34 -17.29 -17.35 -6.77
C ARG A 34 -16.82 -16.26 -7.72
N SER A 35 -17.06 -15.00 -7.41
CA SER A 35 -16.61 -13.87 -8.23
C SER A 35 -15.09 -13.80 -8.33
N ILE A 36 -14.33 -14.04 -7.25
CA ILE A 36 -12.87 -14.11 -7.32
C ILE A 36 -12.41 -15.19 -8.32
N ASN A 37 -13.11 -16.32 -8.38
CA ASN A 37 -12.77 -17.40 -9.30
C ASN A 37 -13.00 -17.07 -10.78
N GLU A 38 -13.84 -16.09 -11.08
CA GLU A 38 -14.08 -15.60 -12.44
C GLU A 38 -12.97 -14.67 -12.96
N ILE A 39 -12.14 -14.11 -12.07
CA ILE A 39 -11.00 -13.26 -12.44
C ILE A 39 -10.00 -14.09 -13.24
N GLN A 40 -9.74 -13.65 -14.47
CA GLN A 40 -8.82 -14.30 -15.40
C GLN A 40 -7.39 -13.81 -15.21
N SER A 41 -6.42 -14.70 -15.43
CA SER A 41 -5.01 -14.36 -15.45
C SER A 41 -4.69 -13.33 -16.52
N ASN A 42 -3.93 -12.29 -16.20
CA ASN A 42 -3.65 -11.15 -17.10
C ASN A 42 -4.93 -10.55 -17.73
N GLY A 43 -6.03 -10.49 -16.97
CA GLY A 43 -7.29 -9.92 -17.45
C GLY A 43 -7.19 -8.42 -17.77
N ILE A 44 -6.36 -7.69 -17.01
CA ILE A 44 -6.01 -6.29 -17.27
C ILE A 44 -4.97 -6.25 -18.38
N LYS A 45 -5.29 -5.58 -19.49
CA LYS A 45 -4.36 -5.34 -20.59
C LYS A 45 -3.61 -4.03 -20.36
N ASP A 46 -2.46 -4.12 -19.73
CA ASP A 46 -1.55 -3.00 -19.48
C ASP A 46 -0.11 -3.33 -19.89
N GLU A 47 0.82 -2.40 -19.66
CA GLU A 47 2.27 -2.54 -19.90
C GLU A 47 2.94 -3.66 -19.09
N ASN A 48 2.25 -4.21 -18.09
CA ASN A 48 2.69 -5.33 -17.27
C ASN A 48 2.09 -6.67 -17.69
N SER A 49 1.26 -6.72 -18.73
CA SER A 49 0.69 -7.96 -19.29
C SER A 49 1.75 -9.07 -19.41
N GLY A 50 1.49 -10.23 -18.82
CA GLY A 50 2.43 -11.37 -18.78
C GLY A 50 3.45 -11.33 -17.64
N ARG A 51 3.55 -10.22 -16.90
CA ARG A 51 4.44 -10.06 -15.72
C ARG A 51 3.69 -10.19 -14.40
N HIS A 52 2.42 -9.79 -14.39
CA HIS A 52 1.56 -9.80 -13.20
C HIS A 52 0.71 -11.07 -13.04
N GLY A 53 0.40 -11.82 -14.11
CA GLY A 53 -0.30 -13.12 -14.00
C GLY A 53 -1.61 -13.03 -13.22
N ASP A 54 -1.72 -13.82 -12.15
CA ASP A 54 -2.90 -13.84 -11.26
C ASP A 54 -2.89 -12.78 -10.15
N TYR A 55 -2.07 -11.73 -10.25
CA TYR A 55 -1.93 -10.70 -9.21
C TYR A 55 -3.26 -10.01 -8.83
N GLU A 56 -4.16 -9.78 -9.80
CA GLU A 56 -5.49 -9.22 -9.52
C GLU A 56 -6.34 -10.17 -8.67
N LYS A 57 -6.33 -11.46 -9.02
CA LYS A 57 -7.06 -12.51 -8.28
C LYS A 57 -6.53 -12.64 -6.86
N LEU A 58 -5.20 -12.61 -6.69
CA LEU A 58 -4.55 -12.61 -5.39
C LEU A 58 -4.94 -11.39 -4.55
N SER A 59 -4.99 -10.20 -5.16
CA SER A 59 -5.39 -8.96 -4.50
C SER A 59 -6.85 -9.01 -4.03
N ALA A 60 -7.73 -9.63 -4.82
CA ALA A 60 -9.13 -9.81 -4.47
C ALA A 60 -9.32 -10.79 -3.29
N TYR A 61 -8.60 -11.92 -3.28
CA TYR A 61 -8.54 -12.83 -2.13
C TYR A 61 -8.08 -12.09 -0.87
N THR A 62 -6.98 -11.37 -0.97
CA THR A 62 -6.37 -10.64 0.14
C THR A 62 -7.34 -9.62 0.73
N SER A 63 -8.06 -8.87 -0.11
CA SER A 63 -9.08 -7.90 0.34
C SER A 63 -10.24 -8.58 1.07
N VAL A 64 -10.74 -9.70 0.55
CA VAL A 64 -11.81 -10.47 1.22
C VAL A 64 -11.33 -11.02 2.56
N PHE A 65 -10.09 -11.50 2.65
CA PHE A 65 -9.50 -11.97 3.91
C PHE A 65 -9.38 -10.86 4.95
N PHE A 66 -8.96 -9.65 4.56
CA PHE A 66 -8.98 -8.51 5.47
C PHE A 66 -10.39 -8.18 5.96
N ALA A 67 -11.39 -8.20 5.07
CA ALA A 67 -12.79 -7.97 5.44
C ALA A 67 -13.32 -9.02 6.43
N LEU A 68 -13.03 -10.31 6.17
CA LEU A 68 -13.42 -11.41 7.06
C LEU A 68 -12.75 -11.27 8.43
N ALA A 69 -11.46 -10.94 8.48
CA ALA A 69 -10.75 -10.70 9.74
C ALA A 69 -11.38 -9.53 10.50
N ALA A 70 -11.58 -8.39 9.83
CA ALA A 70 -12.16 -7.18 10.44
C ALA A 70 -13.57 -7.39 11.01
N CYS A 71 -14.34 -8.34 10.46
CA CYS A 71 -15.69 -8.67 10.87
C CYS A 71 -15.80 -9.90 11.80
N ASP A 72 -14.67 -10.43 12.29
CA ASP A 72 -14.62 -11.65 13.13
C ASP A 72 -15.28 -12.89 12.44
N LYS A 73 -15.06 -13.05 11.12
CA LYS A 73 -15.60 -14.14 10.27
C LYS A 73 -14.52 -15.03 9.65
N ALA A 74 -13.43 -15.26 10.38
CA ALA A 74 -12.28 -15.98 9.84
C ALA A 74 -12.58 -17.43 9.40
N ASP A 75 -13.56 -18.07 10.04
CA ASP A 75 -14.04 -19.42 9.73
C ASP A 75 -14.61 -19.55 8.31
N LEU A 76 -15.07 -18.44 7.72
CA LEU A 76 -15.56 -18.43 6.33
C LEU A 76 -14.44 -18.57 5.29
N ALA A 77 -13.18 -18.35 5.67
CA ALA A 77 -12.03 -18.59 4.80
C ALA A 77 -11.68 -20.08 4.66
N VAL A 78 -12.06 -20.91 5.64
CA VAL A 78 -11.80 -22.36 5.66
C VAL A 78 -13.05 -23.11 6.08
N THR A 79 -13.82 -23.55 5.10
CA THR A 79 -15.04 -24.35 5.30
C THR A 79 -14.74 -25.85 5.20
N ARG A 80 -15.72 -26.70 5.54
CA ARG A 80 -15.60 -28.16 5.38
C ARG A 80 -15.34 -28.60 3.94
N SER A 81 -15.81 -27.84 2.95
CA SER A 81 -15.75 -28.20 1.53
C SER A 81 -14.66 -27.46 0.76
N ARG A 82 -14.17 -26.32 1.28
CA ARG A 82 -13.23 -25.43 0.59
C ARG A 82 -12.26 -24.78 1.56
N ASN A 83 -10.98 -24.76 1.17
CA ASN A 83 -9.93 -24.01 1.84
C ASN A 83 -9.49 -22.87 0.92
N HIS A 84 -10.07 -21.68 1.11
CA HIS A 84 -9.78 -20.53 0.26
C HIS A 84 -8.37 -19.98 0.51
N ILE A 85 -7.80 -20.21 1.69
CA ILE A 85 -6.40 -19.88 2.00
C ILE A 85 -5.46 -20.69 1.11
N ALA A 86 -5.68 -22.00 0.98
CA ALA A 86 -4.90 -22.86 0.09
C ALA A 86 -5.05 -22.46 -1.38
N ASP A 87 -6.26 -22.10 -1.81
CA ASP A 87 -6.51 -21.60 -3.18
C ASP A 87 -5.74 -20.29 -3.45
N ALA A 88 -5.70 -19.36 -2.48
CA ALA A 88 -4.97 -18.10 -2.58
C ALA A 88 -3.44 -18.33 -2.61
N LEU A 89 -2.91 -19.21 -1.76
CA LEU A 89 -1.49 -19.57 -1.76
C LEU A 89 -1.07 -20.25 -3.07
N LYS A 90 -1.93 -21.07 -3.68
CA LYS A 90 -1.69 -21.62 -5.01
C LYS A 90 -1.72 -20.53 -6.09
N THR A 91 -2.63 -19.56 -5.97
CA THR A 91 -2.73 -18.42 -6.91
C THR A 91 -1.44 -17.58 -6.92
N LEU A 92 -0.77 -17.42 -5.77
CA LEU A 92 0.50 -16.72 -5.65
C LEU A 92 1.60 -17.31 -6.57
N GLU A 93 1.61 -18.62 -6.77
CA GLU A 93 2.60 -19.33 -7.59
C GLU A 93 2.47 -19.02 -9.09
N ASN A 94 1.36 -18.43 -9.53
CA ASN A 94 1.10 -18.08 -10.91
C ASN A 94 1.53 -16.64 -11.27
N ILE A 95 2.16 -15.90 -10.36
CA ILE A 95 2.57 -14.51 -10.58
C ILE A 95 4.04 -14.46 -11.04
N PRO A 96 4.37 -14.15 -12.30
CA PRO A 96 5.73 -14.35 -12.82
C PRO A 96 6.79 -13.37 -12.32
N SER A 97 6.45 -12.11 -12.09
CA SER A 97 7.45 -11.13 -11.65
C SER A 97 7.71 -11.26 -10.14
N PRO A 98 8.98 -11.31 -9.70
CA PRO A 98 9.34 -11.22 -8.28
C PRO A 98 8.79 -9.96 -7.60
N PHE A 99 8.68 -8.84 -8.32
CA PHE A 99 8.11 -7.61 -7.79
C PHE A 99 6.64 -7.78 -7.39
N PHE A 100 5.81 -8.26 -8.33
CA PHE A 100 4.38 -8.48 -8.08
C PHE A 100 4.16 -9.63 -7.09
N ARG A 101 4.91 -10.74 -7.23
CA ARG A 101 4.77 -11.89 -6.34
C ARG A 101 5.16 -11.55 -4.91
N GLY A 102 6.28 -10.84 -4.71
CA GLY A 102 6.73 -10.41 -3.39
C GLY A 102 5.74 -9.46 -2.72
N ARG A 103 5.30 -8.41 -3.42
CA ARG A 103 4.32 -7.45 -2.88
C ARG A 103 2.98 -8.11 -2.58
N GLY A 104 2.42 -8.84 -3.53
CA GLY A 104 1.13 -9.52 -3.37
C GLY A 104 1.18 -10.61 -2.31
N GLY A 105 2.25 -11.42 -2.30
CA GLY A 105 2.47 -12.47 -1.32
C GLY A 105 2.59 -11.92 0.11
N SER A 106 3.33 -10.83 0.29
CA SER A 106 3.47 -10.18 1.60
C SER A 106 2.13 -9.70 2.18
N MET A 107 1.27 -9.13 1.31
CA MET A 107 -0.08 -8.71 1.70
C MET A 107 -0.96 -9.92 2.03
N LEU A 108 -0.92 -10.98 1.21
CA LEU A 108 -1.63 -12.23 1.48
C LEU A 108 -1.21 -12.85 2.81
N PHE A 109 0.10 -12.94 3.08
CA PHE A 109 0.64 -13.51 4.33
C PHE A 109 0.16 -12.73 5.55
N SER A 110 0.15 -11.40 5.46
CA SER A 110 -0.37 -10.54 6.52
C SER A 110 -1.88 -10.75 6.75
N ALA A 111 -2.66 -10.88 5.69
CA ALA A 111 -4.10 -11.16 5.78
C ALA A 111 -4.38 -12.55 6.38
N ILE A 112 -3.63 -13.57 5.99
CA ILE A 112 -3.72 -14.93 6.57
C ILE A 112 -3.36 -14.91 8.07
N SER A 113 -2.34 -14.13 8.45
CA SER A 113 -1.98 -13.95 9.87
C SER A 113 -3.10 -13.30 10.66
N LEU A 114 -3.71 -12.23 10.13
CA LEU A 114 -4.85 -11.53 10.76
C LEU A 114 -6.09 -12.41 10.91
N LEU A 115 -6.29 -13.38 10.02
CA LEU A 115 -7.34 -14.38 10.17
C LEU A 115 -7.03 -15.43 11.26
N GLY A 116 -5.83 -15.44 11.83
CA GLY A 116 -5.39 -16.43 12.82
C GLY A 116 -4.84 -17.73 12.23
N TYR A 117 -4.47 -17.74 10.94
CA TYR A 117 -3.96 -18.93 10.23
C TYR A 117 -2.46 -18.83 9.87
N SER A 118 -1.68 -18.04 10.61
CA SER A 118 -0.25 -17.81 10.35
C SER A 118 0.55 -19.11 10.20
N GLU A 119 0.22 -20.15 10.98
CA GLU A 119 0.91 -21.44 10.96
C GLU A 119 0.89 -22.13 9.59
N VAL A 120 -0.13 -21.89 8.76
CA VAL A 120 -0.22 -22.46 7.39
C VAL A 120 0.93 -21.96 6.50
N LEU A 121 1.55 -20.83 6.84
CA LEU A 121 2.60 -20.19 6.04
C LEU A 121 3.98 -20.84 6.21
N TYR A 122 4.23 -21.51 7.34
CA TYR A 122 5.58 -22.02 7.68
C TYR A 122 5.58 -23.37 8.41
N LYS A 123 4.41 -23.98 8.63
CA LYS A 123 4.28 -25.34 9.17
C LYS A 123 3.78 -26.30 8.08
N HIS A 124 3.82 -27.60 8.40
CA HIS A 124 3.34 -28.68 7.53
C HIS A 124 4.22 -28.99 6.30
N GLY A 125 5.54 -28.83 6.45
CA GLY A 125 6.52 -29.30 5.48
C GLY A 125 6.81 -28.33 4.32
N ARG A 126 6.23 -27.12 4.37
CA ARG A 126 6.47 -26.05 3.42
C ARG A 126 6.60 -24.71 4.14
N ASP A 127 7.48 -23.85 3.65
CA ASP A 127 7.68 -22.50 4.20
C ASP A 127 7.56 -21.47 3.08
N TYR A 128 6.36 -20.89 2.97
CA TYR A 128 6.02 -19.92 1.93
C TYR A 128 6.79 -18.62 2.07
N ILE A 129 7.22 -18.26 3.28
CA ILE A 129 8.00 -17.04 3.53
C ILE A 129 9.43 -17.24 3.03
N ILE A 130 10.04 -18.39 3.35
CA ILE A 130 11.38 -18.75 2.88
C ILE A 130 11.40 -18.94 1.36
N GLU A 131 10.40 -19.62 0.79
CA GLU A 131 10.26 -19.74 -0.66
C GLU A 131 10.10 -18.37 -1.34
N MET A 132 9.40 -17.43 -0.72
CA MET A 132 9.30 -16.07 -1.25
C MET A 132 10.65 -15.37 -1.23
N LEU A 133 11.42 -15.48 -0.12
CA LEU A 133 12.78 -14.93 -0.05
C LEU A 133 13.69 -15.52 -1.14
N ASP A 134 13.62 -16.84 -1.37
CA ASP A 134 14.36 -17.50 -2.46
C ASP A 134 13.95 -16.98 -3.84
N TYR A 135 12.66 -16.70 -4.03
CA TYR A 135 12.15 -16.14 -5.27
C TYR A 135 12.62 -14.71 -5.50
N LEU A 136 12.66 -13.88 -4.45
CA LEU A 136 13.21 -12.52 -4.50
C LEU A 136 14.72 -12.54 -4.77
N ASP A 137 15.46 -13.45 -4.14
CA ASP A 137 16.90 -13.62 -4.38
C ASP A 137 17.21 -14.06 -5.83
N SER A 138 16.25 -14.73 -6.49
CA SER A 138 16.37 -15.17 -7.88
C SER A 138 15.96 -14.11 -8.92
N ALA A 139 15.60 -12.90 -8.49
CA ALA A 139 14.98 -11.91 -9.37
C ALA A 139 15.84 -11.53 -10.59
N ASP A 140 17.14 -11.35 -10.39
CA ASP A 140 18.08 -11.00 -11.46
C ASP A 140 18.22 -12.15 -12.48
N THR A 141 18.16 -13.40 -12.02
CA THR A 141 18.23 -14.58 -12.90
C THR A 141 16.94 -14.77 -13.70
N LEU A 142 15.79 -14.46 -13.12
CA LEU A 142 14.49 -14.55 -13.79
C LEU A 142 14.31 -13.44 -14.84
N GLY A 143 14.81 -12.23 -14.57
CA GLY A 143 14.78 -11.12 -15.53
C GLY A 143 13.39 -10.56 -15.84
N ILE A 144 12.36 -10.88 -15.04
CA ILE A 144 10.97 -10.43 -15.24
C ILE A 144 10.73 -9.13 -14.47
N ASN A 145 11.21 -8.01 -15.03
CA ASN A 145 11.09 -6.69 -14.42
C ASN A 145 9.72 -6.06 -14.65
N PRO A 146 9.11 -5.40 -13.65
CA PRO A 146 7.87 -4.64 -13.84
C PRO A 146 8.09 -3.43 -14.75
N SER A 147 7.00 -2.91 -15.31
CA SER A 147 6.93 -1.62 -15.98
C SER A 147 6.24 -0.61 -15.08
N PHE A 148 6.73 0.62 -15.08
CA PHE A 148 6.20 1.73 -14.30
C PHE A 148 5.94 2.93 -15.21
N PRO A 149 5.07 3.87 -14.80
CA PRO A 149 4.84 5.10 -15.58
C PRO A 149 6.09 6.00 -15.70
N GLN A 150 7.06 5.86 -14.81
CA GLN A 150 8.36 6.52 -14.84
C GLN A 150 9.46 5.50 -14.57
N SER A 151 10.66 5.74 -15.11
CA SER A 151 11.81 4.88 -14.87
C SER A 151 12.14 4.82 -13.39
N MET A 152 12.26 3.60 -12.87
CA MET A 152 12.69 3.31 -11.51
C MET A 152 14.08 2.67 -11.54
N SER A 153 14.83 2.88 -10.47
CA SER A 153 16.10 2.19 -10.25
C SER A 153 15.88 0.66 -10.14
N PRO A 154 16.86 -0.16 -10.57
CA PRO A 154 16.84 -1.60 -10.32
C PRO A 154 16.68 -1.93 -8.83
N GLU A 155 17.23 -1.11 -7.95
CA GLU A 155 17.17 -1.24 -6.50
C GLU A 155 15.74 -1.03 -5.98
N PHE A 156 14.96 -0.11 -6.56
CA PHE A 156 13.55 0.08 -6.21
C PHE A 156 12.74 -1.21 -6.44
N VAL A 157 12.98 -1.89 -7.55
CA VAL A 157 12.32 -3.16 -7.91
C VAL A 157 12.62 -4.26 -6.88
N LYS A 158 13.79 -4.22 -6.24
CA LYS A 158 14.22 -5.22 -5.25
C LYS A 158 13.78 -4.86 -3.83
N VAL A 159 13.92 -3.59 -3.44
CA VAL A 159 13.71 -3.15 -2.06
C VAL A 159 12.24 -3.18 -1.69
N TYR A 160 11.34 -2.78 -2.60
CA TYR A 160 9.92 -2.69 -2.27
C TYR A 160 9.31 -4.05 -1.86
N PRO A 161 9.41 -5.13 -2.66
CA PRO A 161 8.89 -6.43 -2.24
C PRO A 161 9.58 -6.96 -0.97
N LEU A 162 10.87 -6.68 -0.76
CA LEU A 162 11.58 -7.06 0.46
C LEU A 162 11.02 -6.34 1.69
N LEU A 163 10.81 -5.02 1.64
CA LEU A 163 10.25 -4.23 2.73
C LEU A 163 8.81 -4.67 3.08
N THR A 164 7.99 -4.99 2.08
CA THR A 164 6.66 -5.55 2.35
C THR A 164 6.76 -6.94 3.00
N LEU A 165 7.74 -7.75 2.61
CA LEU A 165 7.93 -9.09 3.16
C LEU A 165 8.44 -9.03 4.60
N LEU A 166 9.33 -8.09 4.94
CA LEU A 166 9.76 -7.84 6.31
C LEU A 166 8.57 -7.50 7.23
N ASN A 167 7.63 -6.69 6.76
CA ASN A 167 6.38 -6.43 7.49
C ASN A 167 5.55 -7.71 7.66
N SER A 168 5.48 -8.58 6.66
CA SER A 168 4.78 -9.86 6.79
C SER A 168 5.48 -10.83 7.75
N ILE A 169 6.82 -10.81 7.83
CA ILE A 169 7.60 -11.57 8.81
C ILE A 169 7.26 -11.10 10.22
N ALA A 170 7.19 -9.79 10.44
CA ALA A 170 6.70 -9.23 11.71
C ALA A 170 5.27 -9.69 12.02
N ALA A 171 4.36 -9.57 11.04
CA ALA A 171 2.96 -9.93 11.20
C ALA A 171 2.72 -11.42 11.49
N THR A 172 3.56 -12.30 10.96
CA THR A 172 3.45 -13.76 11.13
C THR A 172 4.24 -14.27 12.33
N GLY A 173 5.13 -13.46 12.90
CA GLY A 173 6.05 -13.86 13.97
C GLY A 173 7.18 -14.78 13.51
N HIS A 174 7.37 -15.00 12.20
CA HIS A 174 8.38 -15.90 11.64
C HIS A 174 9.78 -15.29 11.60
N HIS A 175 10.25 -14.76 12.75
CA HIS A 175 11.49 -13.98 12.85
C HIS A 175 12.76 -14.73 12.42
N GLN A 176 12.72 -16.07 12.37
CA GLN A 176 13.85 -16.87 11.87
C GLN A 176 14.17 -16.55 10.40
N ALA A 177 13.18 -16.16 9.61
CA ALA A 177 13.35 -15.76 8.21
C ALA A 177 14.24 -14.50 8.03
N LEU A 178 14.40 -13.67 9.06
CA LEU A 178 15.25 -12.46 8.99
C LEU A 178 16.73 -12.75 8.71
N ASN A 179 17.20 -13.94 9.05
CA ASN A 179 18.59 -14.37 8.86
C ASN A 179 18.74 -15.51 7.85
N TYR A 180 17.67 -15.82 7.09
CA TYR A 180 17.74 -16.87 6.09
C TYR A 180 18.66 -16.45 4.94
N ARG A 181 19.78 -17.18 4.81
CA ARG A 181 20.94 -16.94 3.90
C ARG A 181 21.72 -15.66 4.13
N GLN A 182 21.05 -14.59 4.54
CA GLN A 182 21.64 -13.29 4.83
C GLN A 182 20.75 -12.49 5.79
N ASP A 183 21.31 -11.41 6.32
CA ASP A 183 20.59 -10.44 7.14
C ASP A 183 19.69 -9.58 6.25
N ARG A 184 18.37 -9.78 6.38
CA ARG A 184 17.35 -9.13 5.54
C ARG A 184 17.12 -7.66 5.91
N VAL A 185 17.36 -7.25 7.16
CA VAL A 185 17.24 -5.85 7.57
C VAL A 185 18.40 -5.04 7.01
N ARG A 186 19.61 -5.59 7.10
CA ARG A 186 20.80 -4.98 6.47
C ARG A 186 20.66 -4.92 4.94
N GLN A 187 20.23 -6.00 4.30
CA GLN A 187 19.97 -6.02 2.85
C GLN A 187 19.00 -4.90 2.44
N ALA A 188 17.90 -4.73 3.17
CA ALA A 188 16.93 -3.68 2.89
C ALA A 188 17.55 -2.28 3.04
N SER A 189 18.40 -2.07 4.04
CA SER A 189 19.08 -0.78 4.21
C SER A 189 20.08 -0.48 3.10
N GLU A 190 20.87 -1.46 2.66
CA GLU A 190 21.84 -1.29 1.58
C GLU A 190 21.12 -0.93 0.26
N LEU A 191 20.01 -1.61 -0.03
CA LEU A 191 19.17 -1.27 -1.18
C LEU A 191 18.55 0.13 -1.05
N LEU A 192 18.10 0.52 0.15
CA LEU A 192 17.53 1.84 0.40
C LEU A 192 18.56 2.95 0.19
N GLU A 193 19.81 2.74 0.56
CA GLU A 193 20.91 3.71 0.38
C GLU A 193 21.23 3.95 -1.10
N ALA A 194 21.05 2.93 -1.95
CA ALA A 194 21.32 2.98 -3.38
C ALA A 194 20.18 3.61 -4.22
N LEU A 195 19.02 3.86 -3.63
CA LEU A 195 17.90 4.53 -4.31
C LEU A 195 18.19 6.01 -4.59
N THR A 196 17.51 6.54 -5.61
CA THR A 196 17.49 7.98 -5.86
C THR A 196 16.81 8.74 -4.69
N PRO A 197 17.11 10.03 -4.47
CA PRO A 197 16.52 10.78 -3.36
C PRO A 197 14.99 10.74 -3.32
N VAL A 198 14.33 10.85 -4.48
CA VAL A 198 12.86 10.84 -4.55
C VAL A 198 12.32 9.45 -4.22
N GLU A 199 12.90 8.36 -4.74
CA GLU A 199 12.50 7.00 -4.39
C GLU A 199 12.64 6.71 -2.88
N ARG A 200 13.67 7.26 -2.23
CA ARG A 200 13.89 7.12 -0.79
C ARG A 200 12.77 7.72 0.05
N THR A 201 12.08 8.76 -0.43
CA THR A 201 10.93 9.34 0.31
C THR A 201 9.82 8.31 0.51
N HIS A 202 9.59 7.44 -0.47
CA HIS A 202 8.55 6.41 -0.42
C HIS A 202 9.06 5.20 0.38
N MET A 203 10.18 4.62 -0.06
CA MET A 203 10.70 3.38 0.53
C MET A 203 11.22 3.58 1.96
N GLY A 204 11.60 4.81 2.32
CA GLY A 204 11.99 5.16 3.68
C GLY A 204 10.86 4.94 4.69
N LEU A 205 9.63 5.33 4.37
CA LEU A 205 8.46 5.06 5.22
C LEU A 205 8.25 3.55 5.41
N TYR A 206 8.31 2.78 4.32
CA TYR A 206 8.17 1.32 4.37
C TYR A 206 9.27 0.67 5.21
N TYR A 207 10.51 1.15 5.12
CA TYR A 207 11.63 0.68 5.92
C TYR A 207 11.43 0.97 7.42
N ILE A 208 11.08 2.21 7.77
CA ILE A 208 10.83 2.62 9.16
C ILE A 208 9.70 1.78 9.75
N THR A 209 8.61 1.60 8.99
CA THR A 209 7.48 0.76 9.40
C THR A 209 7.88 -0.70 9.61
N ALA A 210 8.69 -1.27 8.71
CA ALA A 210 9.18 -2.64 8.84
C ALA A 210 10.06 -2.82 10.08
N VAL A 211 11.03 -1.93 10.30
CA VAL A 211 11.89 -1.96 11.49
C VAL A 211 11.08 -1.83 12.77
N TYR A 212 10.10 -0.92 12.80
CA TYR A 212 9.20 -0.73 13.92
C TYR A 212 8.37 -1.99 14.20
N ASN A 213 7.73 -2.55 13.17
CA ASN A 213 6.89 -3.75 13.30
C ASN A 213 7.70 -4.98 13.73
N LEU A 214 8.96 -5.08 13.32
CA LEU A 214 9.89 -6.12 13.77
C LEU A 214 10.37 -5.93 15.22
N GLY A 215 10.03 -4.80 15.87
CA GLY A 215 10.49 -4.48 17.22
C GLY A 215 11.96 -4.07 17.28
N LEU A 216 12.54 -3.61 16.17
CA LEU A 216 13.96 -3.29 16.02
C LEU A 216 14.26 -1.78 16.07
N ILE A 217 13.25 -0.95 16.35
CA ILE A 217 13.37 0.52 16.29
C ILE A 217 14.46 1.09 17.21
N ASP A 218 14.66 0.51 18.38
CA ASP A 218 15.71 0.93 19.32
C ASP A 218 17.12 0.59 18.80
N GLN A 219 17.26 -0.55 18.13
CA GLN A 219 18.53 -1.02 17.57
C GLN A 219 18.93 -0.17 16.35
N GLU A 220 17.96 0.17 15.50
CA GLU A 220 18.16 0.96 14.28
C GLU A 220 17.97 2.47 14.50
N LYS A 221 17.83 2.93 15.75
CA LYS A 221 17.47 4.32 16.09
C LYS A 221 18.33 5.38 15.40
N HIS A 222 19.64 5.17 15.34
CA HIS A 222 20.55 6.12 14.69
C HIS A 222 20.31 6.20 13.18
N ARG A 223 20.13 5.06 12.53
CA ARG A 223 19.88 4.97 11.09
C ARG A 223 18.52 5.55 10.72
N VAL A 224 17.48 5.21 11.50
CA VAL A 224 16.13 5.74 11.31
C VAL A 224 16.11 7.27 11.48
N ASN A 225 16.71 7.81 12.53
CA ASN A 225 16.78 9.27 12.70
C ASN A 225 17.53 9.94 11.53
N ALA A 226 18.68 9.41 11.12
CA ALA A 226 19.43 9.97 10.00
C ALA A 226 18.63 9.94 8.68
N LEU A 227 17.91 8.84 8.43
CA LEU A 227 17.01 8.71 7.28
C LEU A 227 15.91 9.78 7.33
N VAL A 228 15.20 9.93 8.45
CA VAL A 228 14.09 10.90 8.58
C VAL A 228 14.55 12.33 8.30
N GLU A 229 15.70 12.75 8.85
CA GLU A 229 16.28 14.07 8.58
C GLU A 229 16.63 14.24 7.09
N GLN A 230 17.22 13.21 6.46
CA GLN A 230 17.53 13.23 5.02
C GLN A 230 16.27 13.35 4.17
N LEU A 231 15.18 12.66 4.54
CA LEU A 231 13.90 12.75 3.83
C LEU A 231 13.30 14.15 3.94
N GLY A 232 13.37 14.78 5.12
CA GLY A 232 12.96 16.17 5.33
C GLY A 232 13.71 17.13 4.41
N GLN A 233 15.04 17.03 4.37
CA GLN A 233 15.89 17.84 3.48
C GLN A 233 15.57 17.62 1.99
N THR A 234 15.31 16.38 1.61
CA THR A 234 14.96 16.03 0.22
C THR A 234 13.62 16.66 -0.17
N ALA A 235 12.66 16.73 0.74
CA ALA A 235 11.35 17.31 0.49
C ALA A 235 11.40 18.82 0.19
N GLU A 236 12.43 19.53 0.65
CA GLU A 236 12.56 20.98 0.41
C GLU A 236 12.87 21.32 -1.06
N VAL A 237 13.39 20.36 -1.82
CA VAL A 237 13.87 20.53 -3.20
C VAL A 237 13.09 19.72 -4.23
N ILE A 238 12.18 18.83 -3.80
CA ILE A 238 11.29 18.10 -4.71
C ILE A 238 10.23 19.06 -5.25
N ASP A 239 10.03 19.04 -6.57
CA ASP A 239 8.86 19.60 -7.23
C ASP A 239 7.78 18.52 -7.35
N PRO A 240 6.67 18.56 -6.56
CA PRO A 240 5.63 17.55 -6.65
C PRO A 240 4.90 17.58 -8.01
N SER A 241 4.97 18.70 -8.75
CA SER A 241 4.32 18.81 -10.06
C SER A 241 5.11 18.13 -11.19
N GLU A 242 6.31 17.62 -10.93
CA GLU A 242 7.17 16.96 -11.92
C GLU A 242 6.50 15.77 -12.62
N ASN A 243 5.74 14.97 -11.87
CA ASN A 243 4.90 13.89 -12.43
C ASN A 243 3.90 13.40 -11.40
N TYR A 244 2.84 12.75 -11.88
CA TYR A 244 1.76 12.28 -11.02
C TYR A 244 2.15 11.15 -10.05
N PHE A 245 3.20 10.38 -10.35
CA PHE A 245 3.45 9.09 -9.67
C PHE A 245 4.48 9.19 -8.55
N LEU A 246 5.76 9.40 -8.87
CA LEU A 246 6.82 9.37 -7.86
C LEU A 246 6.96 10.73 -7.15
N HIS A 247 6.94 11.82 -7.91
CA HIS A 247 7.13 13.15 -7.34
C HIS A 247 5.85 13.67 -6.68
N GLY A 248 4.70 13.49 -7.33
CA GLY A 248 3.40 13.98 -6.84
C GLY A 248 2.99 13.48 -5.47
N ILE A 249 3.50 12.32 -5.02
CA ILE A 249 3.19 11.78 -3.69
C ILE A 249 4.37 11.82 -2.71
N ALA A 250 5.55 12.28 -3.14
CA ALA A 250 6.75 12.27 -2.31
C ALA A 250 6.60 13.09 -1.02
N CYS A 251 6.08 14.33 -1.13
CA CYS A 251 5.84 15.18 0.04
C CYS A 251 4.82 14.56 1.00
N SER A 252 3.79 13.87 0.49
CA SER A 252 2.82 13.14 1.31
C SER A 252 3.50 12.04 2.15
N TYR A 253 4.41 11.26 1.56
CA TYR A 253 5.19 10.26 2.30
C TYR A 253 6.12 10.86 3.36
N VAL A 254 6.71 12.03 3.08
CA VAL A 254 7.57 12.72 4.05
C VAL A 254 6.75 13.27 5.21
N ILE A 255 5.56 13.84 4.95
CA ILE A 255 4.62 14.26 6.00
C ILE A 255 4.23 13.06 6.86
N GLU A 256 3.84 11.93 6.26
CA GLU A 256 3.49 10.72 7.00
C GLU A 256 4.65 10.24 7.87
N THR A 257 5.86 10.18 7.28
CA THR A 257 7.08 9.78 8.00
C THR A 257 7.35 10.69 9.19
N ALA A 258 7.25 12.01 9.02
CA ALA A 258 7.44 12.98 10.09
C ALA A 258 6.40 12.80 11.21
N MET A 259 5.14 12.52 10.87
CA MET A 259 4.09 12.26 11.85
C MET A 259 4.35 10.98 12.65
N ILE A 260 4.60 9.85 11.97
CA ILE A 260 4.75 8.55 12.66
C ILE A 260 6.02 8.46 13.51
N THR A 261 7.04 9.28 13.20
CA THR A 261 8.30 9.34 13.96
C THR A 261 8.33 10.47 15.00
N GLY A 262 7.23 11.23 15.15
CA GLY A 262 7.15 12.35 16.07
C GLY A 262 8.03 13.55 15.68
N LYS A 263 8.50 13.62 14.43
CA LYS A 263 9.37 14.68 13.89
C LYS A 263 8.55 15.77 13.19
N GLN A 264 7.46 16.21 13.81
CA GLN A 264 6.51 17.17 13.23
C GLN A 264 7.15 18.50 12.80
N HIS A 265 8.31 18.88 13.36
CA HIS A 265 9.07 20.06 12.94
C HIS A 265 9.53 20.02 11.47
N LEU A 266 9.57 18.83 10.83
CA LEU A 266 9.86 18.68 9.41
C LEU A 266 8.65 19.05 8.51
N ILE A 267 7.45 19.14 9.09
CA ILE A 267 6.23 19.56 8.41
C ILE A 267 6.17 21.09 8.41
N THR A 268 6.88 21.71 7.47
CA THR A 268 6.96 23.17 7.36
C THR A 268 5.82 23.75 6.52
N ASP A 269 5.46 25.02 6.75
CA ASP A 269 4.49 25.73 5.90
C ASP A 269 4.89 25.71 4.43
N ARG A 270 6.20 25.78 4.15
CA ARG A 270 6.73 25.67 2.78
C ARG A 270 6.38 24.31 2.18
N LEU A 271 6.65 23.21 2.88
CA LEU A 271 6.33 21.87 2.41
C LEU A 271 4.83 21.70 2.13
N LEU A 272 4.00 22.16 3.08
CA LEU A 272 2.54 22.10 2.98
C LEU A 272 2.01 22.89 1.79
N ASN A 273 2.49 24.13 1.60
CA ASN A 273 2.08 24.98 0.49
C ASN A 273 2.59 24.42 -0.85
N THR A 274 3.85 23.96 -0.92
CA THR A 274 4.41 23.33 -2.13
C THR A 274 3.58 22.13 -2.59
N LEU A 275 3.11 21.30 -1.66
CA LEU A 275 2.21 20.18 -1.99
C LEU A 275 0.81 20.66 -2.41
N ALA A 276 0.22 21.61 -1.68
CA ALA A 276 -1.14 22.08 -1.96
C ALA A 276 -1.24 22.83 -3.30
N ASP A 277 -0.17 23.52 -3.71
CA ASP A 277 -0.11 24.37 -4.90
C ASP A 277 0.37 23.65 -6.17
N SER A 278 0.80 22.38 -6.08
CA SER A 278 1.50 21.71 -7.20
C SER A 278 0.60 21.25 -8.34
N PHE A 279 -0.71 21.11 -8.10
CA PHE A 279 -1.57 20.39 -9.05
C PHE A 279 -1.86 21.14 -10.34
N SER A 280 -1.78 22.48 -10.35
CA SER A 280 -2.07 23.26 -11.56
C SER A 280 -0.97 23.22 -12.60
N THR A 281 0.23 22.81 -12.20
CA THR A 281 1.39 22.68 -13.08
C THR A 281 1.81 21.22 -13.29
N MET A 282 0.95 20.28 -12.91
CA MET A 282 1.15 18.84 -13.11
C MET A 282 0.59 18.42 -14.47
N ASP A 283 1.15 18.99 -15.53
CA ASP A 283 0.70 18.86 -16.91
C ASP A 283 1.87 18.72 -17.90
N LYS A 284 3.08 18.39 -17.39
CA LYS A 284 4.29 18.22 -18.19
C LYS A 284 4.12 17.16 -19.29
N ARG A 285 3.25 16.17 -19.06
CA ARG A 285 2.79 15.19 -20.05
C ARG A 285 1.29 14.99 -19.93
N PHE A 286 0.67 14.49 -20.99
CA PHE A 286 -0.74 14.15 -21.00
C PHE A 286 -1.08 13.11 -19.91
N GLU A 287 -0.19 12.16 -19.64
CA GLU A 287 -0.37 11.19 -18.57
C GLU A 287 -0.40 11.86 -17.18
N ASP A 288 0.37 12.93 -16.97
CA ASP A 288 0.38 13.67 -15.71
C ASP A 288 -0.94 14.42 -15.51
N GLU A 289 -1.42 15.11 -16.56
CA GLU A 289 -2.69 15.86 -16.55
C GLU A 289 -3.90 14.96 -16.28
N ILE A 290 -3.88 13.72 -16.77
CA ILE A 290 -5.01 12.81 -16.55
C ILE A 290 -4.97 12.19 -15.15
N ASN A 291 -3.76 11.90 -14.64
CA ASN A 291 -3.59 11.13 -13.41
C ASN A 291 -3.33 11.98 -12.17
N ARG A 292 -3.29 13.31 -12.26
CA ARG A 292 -3.25 14.24 -11.12
C ARG A 292 -4.28 14.03 -10.00
N PRO A 293 -5.47 13.40 -10.20
CA PRO A 293 -6.31 13.01 -9.07
C PRO A 293 -5.62 12.03 -8.10
N TYR A 294 -4.67 11.22 -8.58
CA TYR A 294 -3.91 10.27 -7.76
C TYR A 294 -3.07 10.98 -6.68
N PRO A 295 -2.13 11.88 -7.00
CA PRO A 295 -1.37 12.60 -5.98
C PRO A 295 -2.23 13.55 -5.16
N PHE A 296 -3.29 14.11 -5.74
CA PHE A 296 -4.27 14.90 -4.98
C PHE A 296 -4.92 14.08 -3.86
N ALA A 297 -5.25 12.80 -4.11
CA ALA A 297 -5.79 11.88 -3.12
C ALA A 297 -4.82 11.66 -1.93
N TYR A 298 -3.52 11.51 -2.22
CA TYR A 298 -2.49 11.40 -1.19
C TYR A 298 -2.33 12.69 -0.40
N ALA A 299 -2.31 13.85 -1.07
CA ALA A 299 -2.24 15.15 -0.42
C ALA A 299 -3.46 15.41 0.47
N LEU A 300 -4.67 15.11 -0.01
CA LEU A 300 -5.89 15.22 0.79
C LEU A 300 -5.79 14.42 2.08
N THR A 301 -5.31 13.18 1.99
CA THR A 301 -5.16 12.31 3.16
C THR A 301 -4.12 12.88 4.12
N MET A 302 -2.92 13.23 3.64
CA MET A 302 -1.82 13.63 4.51
C MET A 302 -1.95 15.04 5.07
N LEU A 303 -2.52 15.99 4.31
CA LEU A 303 -2.83 17.32 4.82
C LEU A 303 -3.94 17.26 5.87
N ALA A 304 -4.95 16.40 5.70
CA ALA A 304 -5.96 16.19 6.74
C ALA A 304 -5.36 15.62 8.03
N GLU A 305 -4.47 14.63 7.92
CA GLU A 305 -3.77 14.08 9.08
C GLU A 305 -2.89 15.11 9.79
N ALA A 306 -2.21 15.97 9.02
CA ALA A 306 -1.40 17.04 9.56
C ALA A 306 -2.23 18.22 10.10
N GLY A 307 -3.57 18.21 9.97
CA GLY A 307 -4.44 19.31 10.41
C GLY A 307 -4.42 20.54 9.49
N HIS A 308 -4.02 20.36 8.22
CA HIS A 308 -3.82 21.40 7.21
C HIS A 308 -4.64 21.16 5.92
N VAL A 309 -5.75 20.42 6.03
CA VAL A 309 -6.63 20.14 4.88
C VAL A 309 -7.21 21.41 4.27
N ASP A 310 -7.40 22.46 5.08
CA ASP A 310 -7.85 23.80 4.68
C ASP A 310 -7.08 24.32 3.46
N LYS A 311 -5.77 24.03 3.35
CA LYS A 311 -4.95 24.46 2.21
C LYS A 311 -5.44 23.95 0.85
N LEU A 312 -6.18 22.85 0.80
CA LEU A 312 -6.79 22.36 -0.44
C LEU A 312 -8.14 22.99 -0.75
N PHE A 313 -8.77 23.66 0.23
CA PHE A 313 -10.10 24.23 0.15
C PHE A 313 -10.12 25.76 0.17
N GLU A 314 -9.02 26.40 0.61
CA GLU A 314 -8.85 27.84 0.55
C GLU A 314 -8.50 28.33 -0.86
N PRO A 315 -8.96 29.54 -1.25
CA PRO A 315 -8.54 30.21 -2.48
C PRO A 315 -7.02 30.38 -2.57
N SER A 316 -6.41 30.04 -3.70
CA SER A 316 -4.99 30.28 -3.97
C SER A 316 -4.78 30.95 -5.34
N PRO A 317 -3.85 31.91 -5.46
CA PRO A 317 -3.48 32.49 -6.75
C PRO A 317 -2.97 31.47 -7.78
N ARG A 318 -2.53 30.28 -7.32
CA ARG A 318 -2.09 29.17 -8.18
C ARG A 318 -3.23 28.50 -8.96
N TYR A 319 -4.46 28.78 -8.56
CA TYR A 319 -5.70 28.22 -9.11
C TYR A 319 -6.68 29.33 -9.51
N ASP A 320 -6.18 30.49 -9.94
CA ASP A 320 -6.99 31.66 -10.32
C ASP A 320 -7.94 32.13 -9.20
N ASN A 321 -7.47 32.10 -7.95
CA ASN A 321 -8.24 32.39 -6.72
C ASN A 321 -9.42 31.43 -6.48
N GLN A 322 -9.40 30.25 -7.11
CA GLN A 322 -10.20 29.10 -6.66
C GLN A 322 -9.38 28.27 -5.68
N SER A 323 -10.01 27.31 -5.02
CA SER A 323 -9.29 26.31 -4.24
C SER A 323 -8.71 25.22 -5.13
N ALA A 324 -7.64 24.56 -4.65
CA ALA A 324 -7.06 23.40 -5.34
C ALA A 324 -8.12 22.33 -5.63
N THR A 325 -9.03 22.09 -4.69
CA THR A 325 -10.15 21.13 -4.84
C THR A 325 -11.13 21.55 -5.94
N SER A 326 -11.60 22.81 -5.91
CA SER A 326 -12.53 23.32 -6.93
C SER A 326 -11.90 23.27 -8.31
N TRP A 327 -10.64 23.71 -8.42
CA TRP A 327 -9.89 23.69 -9.66
C TRP A 327 -9.65 22.26 -10.14
N MET A 328 -9.33 21.32 -9.24
CA MET A 328 -9.17 19.91 -9.58
C MET A 328 -10.43 19.33 -10.21
N ILE A 329 -11.59 19.56 -9.59
CA ILE A 329 -12.90 19.11 -10.09
C ILE A 329 -13.22 19.75 -11.45
N GLY A 330 -13.00 21.06 -11.59
CA GLY A 330 -13.27 21.79 -12.83
C GLY A 330 -12.34 21.44 -13.98
N ASN A 331 -11.17 20.87 -13.69
CA ASN A 331 -10.15 20.49 -14.67
C ASN A 331 -9.91 18.97 -14.69
N LEU A 332 -10.91 18.17 -14.29
CA LEU A 332 -10.88 16.74 -14.60
C LEU A 332 -10.99 16.59 -16.13
N ALA A 333 -9.93 16.07 -16.76
CA ALA A 333 -9.91 15.85 -18.19
C ALA A 333 -11.13 15.00 -18.62
N GLN A 334 -11.97 15.54 -19.52
CA GLN A 334 -13.04 14.78 -20.13
C GLN A 334 -12.44 13.76 -21.09
N ILE A 335 -12.55 12.48 -20.74
CA ILE A 335 -12.05 11.38 -21.58
C ILE A 335 -13.22 10.44 -21.80
N GLY A 336 -13.43 10.04 -23.06
CA GLY A 336 -14.56 9.22 -23.49
C GLY A 336 -14.61 7.83 -22.85
N ASP A 337 -15.63 7.06 -23.27
CA ASP A 337 -15.96 5.74 -22.72
C ASP A 337 -14.75 4.80 -22.64
N GLY A 338 -14.50 4.25 -21.43
CA GLY A 338 -13.38 3.33 -21.14
C GLY A 338 -12.36 3.84 -20.10
N ALA A 339 -12.60 5.02 -19.51
CA ALA A 339 -11.68 5.68 -18.58
C ALA A 339 -11.96 5.46 -17.07
N ASP A 340 -12.81 4.49 -16.70
CA ASP A 340 -13.25 4.21 -15.32
C ASP A 340 -12.11 3.97 -14.29
N GLY A 341 -10.87 3.76 -14.77
CA GLY A 341 -9.70 3.50 -13.93
C GLY A 341 -8.92 4.72 -13.42
N ARG A 342 -9.27 5.96 -13.80
CA ARG A 342 -8.33 7.11 -13.72
C ARG A 342 -8.60 8.17 -12.63
N LEU A 343 -9.71 8.07 -11.90
CA LEU A 343 -9.80 8.59 -10.51
C LEU A 343 -9.06 7.64 -9.55
N TYR A 344 -7.88 7.15 -9.98
CA TYR A 344 -7.14 6.10 -9.32
C TYR A 344 -6.86 6.54 -7.88
N MET A 345 -7.27 5.69 -6.93
CA MET A 345 -7.18 5.93 -5.48
C MET A 345 -8.03 7.08 -4.92
N PHE A 346 -8.81 7.83 -5.69
CA PHE A 346 -9.64 8.90 -5.12
C PHE A 346 -10.69 8.35 -4.15
N ASN A 347 -11.36 7.27 -4.55
CA ASN A 347 -12.23 6.50 -3.65
C ASN A 347 -11.49 5.96 -2.42
N HIS A 348 -10.25 5.50 -2.57
CA HIS A 348 -9.41 5.03 -1.47
C HIS A 348 -9.02 6.17 -0.52
N ALA A 349 -8.69 7.35 -1.04
CA ALA A 349 -8.38 8.53 -0.22
C ALA A 349 -9.60 9.00 0.56
N LEU A 350 -10.79 9.00 -0.05
CA LEU A 350 -12.04 9.31 0.65
C LEU A 350 -12.33 8.28 1.75
N ILE A 351 -12.14 6.99 1.46
CA ILE A 351 -12.28 5.92 2.46
C ILE A 351 -11.25 6.08 3.59
N ASN A 352 -9.99 6.33 3.26
CA ASN A 352 -8.92 6.55 4.24
C ASN A 352 -9.21 7.78 5.11
N LEU A 353 -9.68 8.87 4.50
CA LEU A 353 -10.11 10.07 5.20
C LEU A 353 -11.27 9.75 6.16
N MET A 354 -12.31 9.04 5.70
CA MET A 354 -13.42 8.59 6.56
C MET A 354 -12.93 7.72 7.71
N LEU A 355 -12.03 6.76 7.44
CA LEU A 355 -11.43 5.90 8.46
C LEU A 355 -10.60 6.69 9.48
N ARG A 356 -9.95 7.78 9.08
CA ARG A 356 -9.15 8.62 9.99
C ARG A 356 -10.01 9.61 10.78
N MET A 357 -11.07 10.15 10.17
CA MET A 357 -12.06 11.04 10.82
C MET A 357 -12.83 10.38 11.97
N ARG A 358 -12.80 9.05 12.11
CA ARG A 358 -13.41 8.34 13.26
C ARG A 358 -12.78 8.72 14.61
N GLY A 359 -11.59 9.31 14.59
CA GLY A 359 -10.85 9.73 15.78
C GLY A 359 -10.23 8.57 16.57
N THR A 360 -9.43 8.91 17.57
CA THR A 360 -8.64 7.95 18.37
C THR A 360 -9.47 7.15 19.39
N ARG A 361 -10.76 7.46 19.53
CA ARG A 361 -11.67 6.80 20.47
C ARG A 361 -12.34 5.55 19.88
N PHE A 362 -12.16 5.29 18.59
CA PHE A 362 -12.68 4.08 17.97
C PHE A 362 -11.83 2.89 18.41
N PRO A 363 -12.44 1.80 18.93
CA PRO A 363 -11.68 0.65 19.40
C PRO A 363 -10.91 0.00 18.24
N ALA A 364 -9.72 -0.51 18.53
CA ALA A 364 -9.01 -1.38 17.59
C ALA A 364 -9.88 -2.62 17.30
N LEU A 365 -9.90 -3.07 16.05
CA LEU A 365 -10.63 -4.29 15.68
C LEU A 365 -10.01 -5.50 16.41
N ASN A 366 -10.84 -6.45 16.84
CA ASN A 366 -10.40 -7.64 17.57
C ASN A 366 -9.30 -8.42 16.83
N ALA A 367 -9.36 -8.47 15.50
CA ALA A 367 -8.34 -9.10 14.66
C ALA A 367 -6.92 -8.57 14.89
N TYR A 368 -6.77 -7.31 15.34
CA TYR A 368 -5.46 -6.72 15.64
C TYR A 368 -4.98 -6.97 17.07
N SER A 369 -5.81 -7.54 17.96
CA SER A 369 -5.46 -7.75 19.37
C SER A 369 -4.25 -8.68 19.58
N GLY A 370 -4.00 -9.60 18.64
CA GLY A 370 -2.84 -10.48 18.64
C GLY A 370 -1.53 -9.82 18.16
N PHE A 371 -1.61 -8.59 17.64
CA PHE A 371 -0.47 -7.87 17.09
C PHE A 371 0.00 -6.80 18.07
N ASN A 372 1.16 -7.04 18.71
CA ASN A 372 1.79 -6.06 19.58
C ASN A 372 2.75 -5.18 18.77
N PHE A 373 2.20 -4.16 18.10
CA PHE A 373 3.00 -3.05 17.60
C PHE A 373 3.23 -2.08 18.78
N LYS A 374 4.41 -2.10 19.40
CA LYS A 374 4.75 -1.23 20.54
C LYS A 374 4.56 0.23 20.13
N ALA A 375 3.49 0.91 20.58
CA ALA A 375 3.22 2.31 20.26
C ALA A 375 4.49 3.17 20.35
N ALA A 376 4.81 3.87 19.25
CA ALA A 376 5.92 4.83 19.17
C ALA A 376 5.70 6.05 20.08
#